data_AF-A0A1G8T2W0-F1
#
_entry.id   AF-A0A1G8T2W0-F1
#
_cell.length_a   1.000
_cell.length_b   1.000
_cell.length_c   1.000
_cell.angle_alpha   90.00
_cell.angle_beta   90.00
_cell.angle_gamma   90.00
#
_symmetry.space_group_name_H-M   'P 1'
#
loop_
_entity.id
_entity.type
_entity.pdbx_description
1 polymer ?
#
loop_
_entity_poly.entity_id
_entity_poly.type
_entity_poly.pdbx_seq_one_letter_code
_entity_poly.pdbx_strand_id
1 'polypeptide(L)' 'MTATLTDDEVGKTVIDAEGKELGIVAQVDGGRAAVDPNPSVAEHVLAKIGVEGEDDEDYIVTEDMLETVGEDIVLRGEL' A
#
# COMPACT_ATOMS: atom_id res chain seq x y z
N MET A 1 -18.65 -1.92 -2.36
CA MET A 1 -18.32 -0.49 -2.31
C MET A 1 -16.92 -0.39 -2.89
N THR A 2 -16.72 0.41 -3.92
CA THR A 2 -15.41 0.62 -4.55
C THR A 2 -14.54 1.40 -3.57
N ALA A 3 -13.49 0.77 -3.07
CA ALA A 3 -12.49 1.41 -2.23
C ALA A 3 -11.85 2.55 -3.04
N THR A 4 -12.14 3.80 -2.69
CA THR A 4 -11.71 4.96 -3.48
C THR A 4 -10.47 5.56 -2.85
N LEU A 5 -9.36 5.57 -3.58
CA LEU A 5 -8.12 6.21 -3.15
C LEU A 5 -8.20 7.71 -3.42
N THR A 6 -8.25 8.49 -2.35
CA THR A 6 -8.27 9.97 -2.41
C THR A 6 -7.16 10.56 -1.54
N ASP A 7 -6.90 11.86 -1.67
CA ASP A 7 -5.86 12.54 -0.88
C ASP A 7 -6.13 12.50 0.64
N ASP A 8 -7.37 12.25 1.06
CA ASP A 8 -7.74 12.03 2.47
C ASP A 8 -7.10 10.76 3.05
N GLU A 9 -6.71 9.83 2.18
CA GLU A 9 -6.05 8.58 2.55
C GLU A 9 -4.54 8.77 2.77
N VAL A 10 -3.98 9.94 2.45
CA VAL A 10 -2.56 10.25 2.66
C VAL A 10 -2.25 10.28 4.16
N GLY A 11 -1.19 9.59 4.56
CA GLY A 11 -0.78 9.42 5.94
C GLY A 11 -1.50 8.29 6.68
N LYS A 12 -2.41 7.56 6.02
CA LYS A 12 -3.00 6.35 6.61
C LYS A 12 -2.05 5.17 6.58
N THR A 13 -2.23 4.31 7.56
CA THR A 13 -1.50 3.06 7.67
C THR A 13 -2.03 2.07 6.64
N VAL A 14 -1.11 1.46 5.91
CA VAL A 14 -1.39 0.39 4.97
C VAL A 14 -1.04 -0.92 5.65
N ILE A 15 -2.03 -1.80 5.70
CA ILE A 15 -1.94 -3.12 6.30
C ILE A 15 -2.26 -4.20 5.27
N ASP A 16 -1.73 -5.39 5.50
CA ASP A 16 -2.10 -6.57 4.73
C ASP A 16 -3.46 -7.16 5.18
N ALA A 17 -4.00 -8.11 4.42
CA ALA A 17 -5.16 -8.91 4.81
C ALA A 17 -4.94 -9.66 6.14
N GLU A 18 -3.69 -9.97 6.50
CA GLU A 18 -3.32 -10.52 7.81
C GLU A 18 -3.32 -9.48 8.96
N GLY A 19 -3.54 -8.20 8.66
CA GLY A 19 -3.48 -7.10 9.63
C GLY A 19 -2.06 -6.63 9.94
N LYS A 20 -1.09 -6.99 9.10
CA LYS A 20 0.32 -6.60 9.27
C LYS A 20 0.55 -5.23 8.68
N GLU A 21 1.09 -4.29 9.46
CA GLU A 21 1.55 -3.00 8.92
C GLU A 21 2.62 -3.22 7.86
N LEU A 22 2.34 -2.69 6.67
CA LEU A 22 3.21 -2.71 5.51
C LEU A 22 3.90 -1.37 5.32
N GLY A 23 3.22 -0.28 5.65
CA GLY A 23 3.72 1.07 5.39
C GLY A 23 2.68 2.16 5.65
N ILE A 24 2.98 3.36 5.15
CA ILE A 24 2.13 4.54 5.27
C ILE A 24 1.94 5.18 3.90
N VAL A 25 0.73 5.63 3.58
CA VAL A 25 0.48 6.33 2.31
C VAL A 25 1.25 7.65 2.29
N ALA A 26 2.23 7.76 1.40
CA ALA A 26 3.01 8.96 1.19
C ALA A 26 2.24 9.98 0.33
N GLN A 27 1.55 9.53 -0.72
CA GLN A 27 0.83 10.40 -1.64
C GLN A 27 -0.31 9.63 -2.34
N VAL A 28 -1.36 10.35 -2.77
CA VAL A 28 -2.38 9.79 -3.67
C VAL A 28 -2.51 10.65 -4.93
N ASP A 29 -2.42 10.03 -6.11
CA ASP A 29 -2.60 10.67 -7.40
C ASP A 29 -3.54 9.84 -8.31
N GLY A 30 -4.69 10.42 -8.65
CA GLY A 30 -5.59 9.86 -9.68
C GLY A 30 -6.03 8.42 -9.45
N GLY A 31 -6.33 8.03 -8.21
CA GLY A 31 -6.71 6.65 -7.84
C GLY A 31 -5.53 5.71 -7.56
N ARG A 32 -4.32 6.26 -7.42
CA ARG A 32 -3.10 5.51 -7.07
C ARG A 32 -2.48 6.08 -5.80
N ALA A 33 -2.24 5.25 -4.79
CA ALA A 33 -1.48 5.62 -3.61
C ALA A 33 -0.01 5.23 -3.81
N ALA A 34 0.90 6.16 -3.58
CA ALA A 34 2.28 5.86 -3.25
C ALA A 34 2.35 5.57 -1.75
N VAL A 35 2.93 4.43 -1.40
CA VAL A 35 3.04 3.97 -0.02
C VAL A 35 4.51 3.78 0.30
N ASP A 36 4.93 4.42 1.39
CA ASP A 36 6.25 4.27 1.98
C ASP A 36 6.23 2.99 2.84
N PRO A 37 6.90 1.91 2.40
CA PRO A 37 6.96 0.64 3.10
C PRO A 37 7.89 0.76 4.30
N ASN A 38 7.42 0.24 5.42
CA ASN A 38 8.26 0.18 6.61
C ASN A 38 9.41 -0.82 6.36
N PRO A 39 10.68 -0.48 6.65
CA PRO A 39 11.84 -1.32 6.34
C PRO A 39 11.78 -2.73 6.97
N SER A 40 11.00 -2.91 8.05
CA SER A 40 10.82 -4.22 8.68
C SER A 40 9.92 -5.19 7.88
N VAL A 41 9.17 -4.70 6.90
CA VAL A 41 8.17 -5.45 6.12
C VAL A 41 8.38 -5.33 4.62
N ALA A 42 9.01 -4.24 4.17
CA ALA A 42 9.47 -4.02 2.81
C ALA A 42 10.18 -5.26 2.24
N GLU A 43 11.13 -5.85 2.98
CA GLU A 43 11.91 -7.00 2.50
C GLU A 43 11.07 -8.22 2.10
N HIS A 44 9.98 -8.52 2.81
CA HIS A 44 9.12 -9.67 2.49
C HIS A 44 8.14 -9.37 1.37
N VAL A 45 7.58 -8.16 1.36
CA VAL A 45 6.58 -7.72 0.39
C VAL A 45 7.21 -7.49 -0.98
N LEU A 46 8.34 -6.77 -1.06
CA LEU A 46 9.05 -6.52 -2.32
C LEU A 46 9.50 -7.82 -2.98
N ALA A 47 9.95 -8.80 -2.19
CA ALA A 47 10.40 -10.10 -2.70
C ALA A 47 9.27 -10.89 -3.39
N LYS A 48 8.02 -10.68 -2.97
CA LYS A 48 6.85 -11.41 -3.49
C LYS A 48 6.13 -10.66 -4.63
N ILE A 49 6.14 -9.34 -4.62
CA ILE A 49 5.50 -8.50 -5.64
C ILE A 49 6.34 -8.41 -6.93
N GLY A 50 7.63 -8.75 -6.90
CA GLY A 50 8.46 -8.80 -8.12
C GLY A 50 8.74 -7.42 -8.71
N VAL A 51 8.64 -6.36 -7.90
CA VAL A 51 9.12 -5.02 -8.24
C VAL A 51 10.65 -5.02 -8.17
N GLU A 52 11.28 -5.37 -9.30
CA GLU A 52 12.70 -5.12 -9.55
C GLU A 52 12.87 -3.63 -9.88
N GLY A 53 13.03 -2.79 -8.85
CA GLY A 53 13.27 -1.36 -9.01
C GLY A 53 14.30 -0.90 -7.99
N GLU A 54 15.51 -0.60 -8.47
CA GLU A 54 16.55 0.11 -7.74
C GLU A 54 15.97 1.38 -7.09
N ASP A 55 16.27 1.57 -5.81
CA ASP A 55 16.34 2.84 -5.07
C ASP A 55 15.08 3.74 -4.90
N ASP A 56 13.90 3.42 -5.44
CA ASP A 56 12.69 4.18 -5.14
C ASP A 56 11.88 3.52 -4.02
N GLU A 57 11.98 4.12 -2.84
CA GLU A 57 11.53 3.63 -1.53
C GLU A 57 10.01 3.41 -1.49
N ASP A 58 9.20 3.99 -2.38
CA ASP A 58 7.73 3.93 -2.37
C ASP A 58 7.12 2.93 -3.37
N TYR A 59 6.10 2.17 -2.96
CA TYR A 59 5.33 1.30 -3.85
C TYR A 59 3.97 1.91 -4.23
N ILE A 60 3.59 1.77 -5.51
CA ILE A 60 2.30 2.28 -6.00
C ILE A 60 1.22 1.21 -5.87
N VAL A 61 0.20 1.50 -5.07
CA VAL A 61 -1.03 0.70 -4.95
C VAL A 61 -2.18 1.38 -5.67
N THR A 62 -3.01 0.56 -6.29
CA THR A 62 -4.21 1.02 -7.03
C THR A 62 -5.45 0.44 -6.38
N GLU A 63 -6.62 1.03 -6.66
CA GLU A 63 -7.92 0.59 -6.12
C GLU A 63 -8.21 -0.91 -6.36
N ASP A 64 -7.65 -1.51 -7.41
CA ASP A 64 -7.82 -2.94 -7.73
C ASP A 64 -7.05 -3.86 -6.75
N MET A 65 -5.97 -3.32 -6.17
CA MET A 65 -5.16 -3.98 -5.15
C MET A 65 -5.68 -3.75 -3.73
N LEU A 66 -6.74 -2.94 -3.55
CA LEU A 66 -7.31 -2.68 -2.24
C LEU A 66 -8.43 -3.67 -1.94
N GLU A 67 -8.40 -4.25 -0.76
CA GLU A 67 -9.52 -5.06 -0.25
C GLU A 67 -10.54 -4.18 0.45
N THR A 68 -10.09 -3.26 1.29
CA THR A 68 -10.94 -2.35 2.06
C THR A 68 -10.20 -1.06 2.35
N VAL A 69 -10.89 0.07 2.21
CA VAL A 69 -10.40 1.40 2.59
C VAL A 69 -11.31 1.95 3.68
N GLY A 70 -10.75 2.20 4.86
CA GLY A 70 -11.46 2.68 6.04
C GLY A 70 -10.57 3.56 6.92
N GLU A 71 -10.41 3.17 8.19
CA GLU A 71 -9.40 3.79 9.08
C GLU A 71 -7.98 3.42 8.63
N ASP A 72 -7.81 2.16 8.22
CA ASP A 72 -6.59 1.62 7.63
C ASP A 72 -6.89 1.15 6.19
N ILE A 73 -5.84 1.08 5.37
CA ILE A 73 -5.93 0.56 4.00
C ILE A 73 -5.51 -0.90 4.01
N VAL A 74 -6.43 -1.79 3.66
CA VAL A 74 -6.18 -3.23 3.55
C VAL A 74 -5.87 -3.58 2.11
N LEU A 75 -4.72 -4.19 1.84
CA LEU A 75 -4.39 -4.71 0.52
C LEU A 75 -5.02 -6.08 0.26
N ARG A 76 -5.55 -6.24 -0.94
CA ARG A 76 -6.04 -7.49 -1.52
C ARG A 76 -4.88 -8.22 -2.20
N GLY A 77 -3.96 -8.72 -1.40
CA GLY A 77 -2.84 -9.53 -1.89
C GLY A 77 -2.42 -10.51 -0.82
N GLU A 78 -2.09 -11.74 -1.20
CA GLU A 78 -1.42 -12.67 -0.29
C GLU A 78 0.08 -12.33 -0.33
N LEU A 79 0.48 -11.32 0.46
CA LEU A 79 1.88 -10.89 0.59
C LEU A 79 2.74 -11.87 1.40
#